data_AF-D6TQH3-F1
#
_entry.id   AF-D6TQH3-F1
#
_cell.length_a   1.000
_cell.length_b   1.000
_cell.length_c   1.000
_cell.angle_alpha   90.00
_cell.angle_beta   90.00
_cell.angle_gamma   90.00
#
_symmetry.space_group_name_H-M   'P 1'
#
loop_
_entity.id
_entity.type
_entity.pdbx_description
1 polymer ?
#
loop_
_entity_poly.entity_id
_entity_poly.type
_entity_poly.pdbx_seq_one_letter_code
_entity_poly.pdbx_strand_id
1 'polypeptide(L)' 'MNKLSQLSQVSYHVIQDIYKNPYRVVTTDTINRIAKALGVPATELFEDVEPEER' A
#
# COMPACT_ATOMS: atom_id res chain seq x y z
N MET A 1 9.75 -7.49 -2.72
CA MET A 1 9.14 -6.89 -1.51
C MET A 1 10.15 -6.41 -0.47
N ASN A 2 11.30 -7.07 -0.23
CA ASN A 2 12.32 -6.59 0.73
C ASN A 2 12.82 -5.15 0.41
N LYS A 3 13.05 -4.85 -0.88
CA LYS A 3 13.43 -3.51 -1.34
C LYS A 3 12.40 -2.41 -1.00
N LEU A 4 11.10 -2.69 -1.15
CA LEU A 4 10.05 -1.72 -0.84
C LEU A 4 9.95 -1.48 0.67
N SER A 5 10.13 -2.53 1.49
CA SER A 5 10.18 -2.40 2.95
C SER A 5 11.30 -1.47 3.40
N GLN A 6 12.49 -1.62 2.81
CA GLN A 6 13.64 -0.76 3.11
C GLN A 6 13.41 0.69 2.68
N LEU A 7 12.89 0.90 1.47
CA LEU A 7 12.68 2.24 0.92
C LEU A 7 11.54 3.02 1.61
N SER A 8 10.45 2.33 1.97
CA SER A 8 9.30 2.94 2.64
C SER A 8 9.43 3.01 4.16
N GLN A 9 10.41 2.31 4.75
CA GLN A 9 10.51 2.09 6.19
C GLN A 9 9.25 1.44 6.79
N VAL A 10 8.46 0.75 5.97
CA VAL A 10 7.31 -0.05 6.39
C VAL A 10 7.77 -1.49 6.54
N SER A 11 7.37 -2.17 7.62
CA SER A 11 7.81 -3.54 7.85
C SER A 11 7.36 -4.46 6.72
N TYR A 12 8.19 -5.46 6.42
CA TYR A 12 7.91 -6.44 5.38
C TYR A 12 6.54 -7.11 5.58
N HIS A 13 6.17 -7.44 6.82
CA HIS A 13 4.88 -8.03 7.15
C HIS A 13 3.71 -7.11 6.78
N VAL A 14 3.80 -5.81 7.06
CA VAL A 14 2.74 -4.87 6.70
C VAL A 14 2.57 -4.79 5.19
N ILE A 15 3.67 -4.71 4.42
CA ILE A 15 3.62 -4.72 2.95
C ILE A 15 3.02 -6.02 2.44
N GLN A 16 3.44 -7.16 2.99
CA GLN A 16 2.92 -8.47 2.60
C GLN A 16 1.41 -8.59 2.89
N ASP A 17 0.95 -8.09 4.02
CA ASP A 17 -0.45 -8.13 4.42
C ASP A 17 -1.31 -7.22 3.54
N ILE A 18 -0.80 -6.04 3.15
CA ILE A 18 -1.46 -5.15 2.17
C ILE A 18 -1.57 -5.86 0.82
N TYR A 19 -0.49 -6.49 0.37
CA TYR A 19 -0.48 -7.23 -0.89
C TYR A 19 -1.47 -8.41 -0.90
N LYS A 20 -1.62 -9.12 0.22
CA LYS A 20 -2.57 -10.24 0.37
C LYS A 20 -4.02 -9.78 0.49
N ASN A 21 -4.26 -8.63 1.11
CA ASN A 21 -5.59 -8.06 1.30
C ASN A 21 -5.54 -6.54 1.05
N PRO A 22 -5.79 -6.10 -0.20
CA PRO A 22 -5.79 -4.67 -0.56
C PRO A 22 -6.86 -3.85 0.18
N TYR A 23 -7.93 -4.50 0.64
CA TYR A 23 -9.04 -3.86 1.36
C TYR A 23 -8.81 -3.75 2.87
N ARG A 24 -7.64 -4.14 3.37
CA ARG A 24 -7.34 -4.03 4.80
C ARG A 24 -7.24 -2.56 5.22
N VAL A 25 -7.60 -2.28 6.46
CA VAL A 25 -7.42 -0.95 7.04
C VAL A 25 -5.93 -0.67 7.24
N VAL A 26 -5.49 0.48 6.73
CA VAL A 26 -4.13 1.02 6.88
C VAL A 26 -4.17 2.51 7.17
N THR A 27 -3.13 3.04 7.79
CA THR A 27 -3.03 4.48 8.07
C THR A 27 -2.60 5.24 6.82
N THR A 28 -3.03 6.50 6.71
CA THR A 28 -2.63 7.40 5.63
C THR A 28 -1.11 7.61 5.60
N ASP A 29 -0.44 7.62 6.76
CA ASP A 29 1.03 7.68 6.85
C ASP A 29 1.70 6.47 6.16
N THR A 30 1.18 5.26 6.36
CA THR A 30 1.71 4.05 5.72
C THR A 30 1.59 4.13 4.19
N ILE A 31 0.42 4.54 3.70
CA ILE A 31 0.18 4.74 2.27
C ILE A 31 1.13 5.80 1.69
N ASN A 32 1.29 6.94 2.36
CA ASN A 32 2.18 8.02 1.91
C ASN A 32 3.64 7.56 1.83
N ARG A 33 4.11 6.74 2.78
CA ARG A 33 5.47 6.18 2.75
C ARG A 33 5.67 5.22 1.58
N ILE A 34 4.68 4.37 1.32
CA ILE A 34 4.72 3.44 0.19
C ILE A 34 4.72 4.22 -1.14
N ALA A 35 3.82 5.20 -1.28
CA ALA A 35 3.74 6.07 -2.47
C ALA A 35 5.07 6.78 -2.74
N LYS A 36 5.65 7.40 -1.69
CA LYS A 36 6.96 8.06 -1.76
C LYS A 36 8.09 7.10 -2.16
N ALA A 37 8.08 5.87 -1.66
CA ALA A 37 9.08 4.86 -2.02
C ALA A 37 8.94 4.36 -3.46
N LEU A 38 7.73 4.40 -4.01
CA LEU A 38 7.43 4.05 -5.40
C LEU A 38 7.62 5.23 -6.36
N GLY A 39 7.73 6.46 -5.85
CA GLY A 39 7.88 7.66 -6.66
C GLY A 39 6.58 8.11 -7.34
N VAL A 40 5.44 7.68 -6.83
CA VAL A 40 4.10 7.98 -7.38
C VAL A 40 3.25 8.76 -6.36
N PRO A 41 2.24 9.53 -6.79
CA PRO A 41 1.23 10.09 -5.91
C PRO A 41 0.46 9.00 -5.15
N ALA A 42 0.05 9.28 -3.91
CA ALA A 42 -0.73 8.31 -3.12
C ALA A 42 -2.07 7.93 -3.77
N THR A 43 -2.64 8.81 -4.59
CA THR A 43 -3.88 8.56 -5.35
C THR A 43 -3.71 7.44 -6.40
N GLU A 44 -2.51 7.23 -6.93
CA GLU A 44 -2.24 6.14 -7.88
C GLU A 44 -2.16 4.77 -7.20
N LEU A 45 -2.16 4.71 -5.87
CA LEU A 45 -2.22 3.45 -5.12
C LEU A 45 -3.65 2.96 -4.89
N PHE A 46 -4.65 3.81 -5.15
CA PHE A 46 -6.06 3.47 -5.01
C PHE A 46 -6.66 3.25 -6.39
N GLU A 47 -7.36 2.14 -6.54
CA GLU A 47 -8.17 1.87 -7.73
C GLU A 47 -9.64 2.09 -7.38
N ASP A 48 -10.31 2.98 -8.12
CA ASP A 48 -11.76 3.15 -8.06
C ASP A 48 -12.42 1.99 -8.82
N VAL A 49 -12.50 0.83 -8.17
CA VAL A 49 -13.27 -0.32 -8.67
C VAL A 49 -14.71 -0.23 -8.18
N GLU A 50 -15.66 -0.55 -9.05
CA GLU A 50 -17.03 -0.78 -8.59
C GLU A 50 -17.01 -1.92 -7.56
N PRO A 51 -17.73 -1.78 -6.43
CA PRO A 51 -17.77 -2.84 -5.44
C PRO A 51 -18.31 -4.10 -6.10
N GLU A 52 -17.51 -5.16 -6.13
CA GLU A 52 -17.96 -6.48 -6.59
C GLU A 52 -19.23 -6.84 -5.79
N GLU A 53 -20.36 -6.94 -6.50
CA GLU A 53 -21.63 -7.35 -5.93
C GLU A 53 -21.44 -8.71 -5.24
N ARG A 54 -21.65 -8.73 -3.92
CA ARG A 54 -21.50 -9.90 -3.06
C ARG A 54 -22.70 -10.84 -3.13
#